data_AF-A0A699V0A1-F1
#
_entry.id   AF-A0A699V0A1-F1
#
_cell.length_a   1.000
_cell.length_b   1.000
_cell.length_c   1.000
_cell.angle_alpha   90.00
_cell.angle_beta   90.00
_cell.angle_gamma   90.00
#
_symmetry.space_group_name_H-M   'P 1'
#
loop_
_entity.id
_entity.type
_entity.pdbx_description
1 polymer ?
#
loop_
_entity_poly.entity_id
_entity_poly.type
_entity_poly.pdbx_seq_one_letter_code
_entity_poly.pdbx_strand_id
1 'polypeptide(L)'
;CLVEFAYNNSWHDSIKCAPFEMLYGRKCHALICWDQAGERVIEGPEMIEVTNAKVAVAKEKLKKARTRQKSYAHKHRRSLEF
;
A
#
# COMPACT_ATOMS: atom_id res chain seq x y z
N CYS A 1 -11.84 -4.36 -8.66
CA CYS A 1 -11.07 -3.10 -8.50
C CYS A 1 -10.78 -2.88 -7.01
N LEU A 2 -9.58 -2.44 -6.60
CA LEU A 2 -9.25 -2.27 -5.15
C LEU A 2 -10.17 -1.28 -4.43
N VAL A 3 -10.74 -0.31 -5.17
CA VAL A 3 -11.67 0.71 -4.66
C VAL A 3 -12.97 0.09 -4.14
N GLU A 4 -13.57 -0.80 -4.93
CA GLU A 4 -14.82 -1.49 -4.57
C GLU A 4 -14.62 -2.43 -3.37
N PHE A 5 -13.46 -3.11 -3.34
CA PHE A 5 -13.07 -3.92 -2.20
C PHE A 5 -12.92 -3.07 -0.93
N ALA A 6 -12.26 -1.92 -1.00
CA ALA A 6 -12.14 -1.03 0.15
C ALA A 6 -13.51 -0.51 0.62
N TYR A 7 -14.39 -0.14 -0.31
CA TYR A 7 -15.73 0.38 0.02
C TYR A 7 -16.62 -0.66 0.71
N ASN A 8 -16.68 -1.89 0.18
CA ASN A 8 -17.54 -2.97 0.70
C ASN A 8 -17.06 -3.55 2.02
N ASN A 9 -15.77 -3.40 2.34
CA ASN A 9 -15.15 -3.91 3.56
C ASN A 9 -14.90 -2.84 4.63
N SER A 10 -15.17 -1.56 4.34
CA SER A 10 -15.06 -0.49 5.32
C SER A 10 -16.29 -0.43 6.22
N TRP A 11 -16.13 0.12 7.42
CA TRP A 11 -17.25 0.40 8.32
C TRP A 11 -18.15 1.50 7.77
N HIS A 12 -19.46 1.26 7.74
CA HIS A 12 -20.46 2.25 7.35
C HIS A 12 -21.32 2.63 8.56
N ASP A 13 -21.36 3.93 8.87
CA ASP A 13 -22.05 4.41 10.09
C ASP A 13 -23.58 4.29 10.02
N SER A 14 -24.15 4.35 8.82
CA SER A 14 -25.60 4.22 8.59
C SER A 14 -26.13 2.82 8.88
N ILE A 15 -25.36 1.78 8.55
CA ILE A 15 -25.72 0.36 8.75
C ILE A 15 -25.01 -0.28 9.95
N LYS A 16 -24.13 0.48 10.64
CA LYS A 16 -23.36 0.04 11.81
C LYS A 16 -22.59 -1.28 11.60
N CYS A 17 -22.16 -1.53 10.36
CA CYS A 17 -21.32 -2.67 9.96
C CYS A 17 -20.70 -2.41 8.57
N ALA A 18 -19.85 -3.32 8.09
CA ALA A 18 -19.43 -3.30 6.69
C ALA A 18 -20.49 -3.96 5.80
N PRO A 19 -20.77 -3.44 4.59
CA PRO A 19 -21.70 -4.08 3.65
C PRO A 19 -21.41 -5.56 3.40
N PHE A 20 -20.13 -5.95 3.34
CA PHE A 20 -19.72 -7.35 3.21
C PHE A 20 -20.15 -8.21 4.41
N GLU A 21 -20.00 -7.69 5.63
CA GLU A 21 -20.41 -8.40 6.85
C GLU A 21 -21.93 -8.60 6.90
N MET A 22 -22.69 -7.59 6.46
CA MET A 22 -24.14 -7.67 6.39
C MET A 22 -24.63 -8.70 5.37
N LEU A 23 -23.98 -8.79 4.21
CA LEU A 23 -24.38 -9.69 3.12
C LEU A 23 -24.02 -11.16 3.40
N TYR A 24 -22.85 -11.41 3.97
CA TYR A 24 -22.31 -12.77 4.12
C TYR A 24 -22.28 -13.27 5.57
N GLY A 25 -22.64 -12.44 6.54
CA GLY A 25 -22.64 -12.78 7.96
C GLY A 25 -21.26 -13.09 8.54
N ARG A 26 -20.18 -12.70 7.85
CA ARG A 26 -18.80 -12.98 8.25
C ARG A 26 -17.92 -11.77 8.00
N LYS A 27 -16.89 -11.60 8.85
CA LYS A 27 -15.87 -10.58 8.64
C LYS A 27 -15.13 -10.84 7.34
N CYS A 28 -14.84 -9.78 6.59
CA CYS A 28 -13.92 -9.89 5.48
C CYS A 28 -12.55 -10.29 6.02
N HIS A 29 -12.07 -11.46 5.63
CA HIS A 29 -10.66 -11.76 5.76
C HIS A 29 -9.98 -10.89 4.71
N ALA A 30 -9.27 -9.84 5.16
CA ALA A 30 -8.50 -8.97 4.28
C ALA A 30 -7.65 -9.81 3.31
N LEU A 31 -7.26 -9.25 2.15
CA LEU A 31 -6.34 -9.92 1.22
C LEU A 31 -5.05 -10.43 1.89
N ILE A 32 -4.69 -9.86 3.06
CA ILE A 32 -3.56 -10.23 3.91
C ILE A 32 -3.80 -11.56 4.67
N CYS A 33 -5.04 -11.98 4.88
CA CYS A 33 -5.40 -13.25 5.53
C CYS A 33 -5.65 -14.42 4.55
N TRP A 34 -5.30 -14.27 3.27
CA TRP A 34 -5.23 -15.42 2.35
C TRP A 34 -3.96 -16.27 2.53
N ASP A 35 -2.99 -15.81 3.32
CA ASP A 35 -1.86 -16.61 3.82
C ASP A 35 -2.36 -17.87 4.57
N GLN A 36 -3.46 -17.75 5.32
CA GLN A 36 -3.90 -18.83 6.20
C GLN A 36 -4.78 -19.91 5.54
N ALA A 37 -5.23 -19.70 4.30
CA ALA A 37 -6.11 -20.65 3.58
C ALA A 37 -5.40 -21.35 2.41
N GLY A 38 -4.07 -21.33 2.43
CA GLY A 38 -3.25 -21.98 1.43
C GLY A 38 -1.87 -22.21 2.00
N GLU A 39 -1.73 -23.33 2.70
CA GLU A 39 -0.49 -24.01 3.03
C GLU A 39 0.35 -24.23 1.75
N ARG A 40 0.92 -23.15 1.22
CA ARG A 40 1.99 -23.16 0.24
C ARG A 40 3.09 -22.36 0.87
N VAL A 41 3.86 -23.09 1.67
CA VAL A 41 5.31 -22.97 1.74
C VAL A 41 5.75 -21.52 1.80
N ILE A 42 6.06 -21.07 3.02
CA ILE A 42 7.12 -20.10 3.26
C ILE A 42 8.25 -20.42 2.26
N GLU A 43 8.32 -19.72 1.12
CA GLU A 43 9.38 -19.85 0.12
C GLU A 43 10.65 -19.21 0.69
N GLY A 44 11.15 -19.81 1.77
CA GLY A 44 12.45 -19.59 2.37
C GLY A 44 12.80 -18.16 2.85
N PRO A 45 13.93 -18.05 3.58
CA PRO A 45 14.59 -16.77 3.87
C PRO A 45 14.99 -16.00 2.60
N GLU A 46 15.21 -16.70 1.49
CA GLU A 46 15.70 -16.14 0.23
C GLU A 46 14.71 -15.15 -0.41
N MET A 47 13.40 -15.44 -0.38
CA MET A 47 12.39 -14.51 -0.89
C MET A 47 12.24 -13.28 -0.02
N ILE A 48 12.47 -13.41 1.29
CA ILE A 48 12.50 -12.28 2.23
C ILE A 48 13.68 -11.37 1.90
N GLU A 49 14.86 -11.94 1.64
CA GLU A 49 16.06 -11.19 1.24
C GLU A 49 15.87 -10.47 -0.11
N VAL A 50 15.35 -11.17 -1.12
CA VAL A 50 15.05 -10.59 -2.44
C VAL A 50 14.03 -9.46 -2.32
N THR A 51 13.01 -9.62 -1.49
CA THR A 51 11.99 -8.59 -1.26
C THR A 51 12.59 -7.38 -0.54
N ASN A 52 13.40 -7.61 0.50
CA ASN A 52 14.10 -6.54 1.22
C ASN A 52 15.05 -5.75 0.32
N ALA A 53 15.79 -6.42 -0.57
CA ALA A 53 16.64 -5.77 -1.56
C ALA A 53 15.83 -4.87 -2.51
N LYS A 54 14.68 -5.35 -3.01
CA LYS A 54 13.79 -4.55 -3.86
C LYS A 54 13.19 -3.35 -3.12
N VAL A 55 12.83 -3.51 -1.84
CA VAL A 55 12.34 -2.43 -0.98
C VAL A 55 13.42 -1.36 -0.76
N ALA A 56 14.68 -1.76 -0.53
CA ALA A 56 15.79 -0.82 -0.39
C ALA A 56 16.00 0.02 -1.66
N VAL A 57 15.98 -0.63 -2.84
CA VAL A 57 16.08 0.06 -4.14
C VAL A 57 14.92 1.04 -4.35
N ALA A 58 13.69 0.65 -4.00
CA ALA A 58 12.52 1.51 -4.12
C ALA A 58 12.63 2.76 -3.23
N LYS A 59 13.10 2.59 -1.98
CA LYS A 59 13.34 3.70 -1.04
C LYS A 59 14.36 4.70 -1.59
N GLU A 60 15.47 4.23 -2.15
CA GLU A 60 16.49 5.10 -2.75
C GLU A 60 15.97 5.86 -3.97
N LYS A 61 15.22 5.18 -4.86
CA LYS A 61 14.58 5.84 -6.01
C LYS A 61 13.60 6.93 -5.57
N LEU A 62 12.78 6.67 -4.56
CA LEU A 62 11.85 7.64 -3.99
C LEU A 62 12.57 8.84 -3.36
N LYS A 63 13.66 8.60 -2.63
CA LYS A 63 14.49 9.66 -2.04
C LYS A 63 15.10 10.56 -3.13
N LYS A 64 15.63 9.97 -4.20
CA LYS A 64 16.19 10.71 -5.34
C LYS A 64 15.13 11.53 -6.08
N ALA A 65 13.94 10.96 -6.32
CA ALA A 65 12.81 11.67 -6.92
C ALA A 65 12.37 12.86 -6.06
N ARG A 66 12.25 12.66 -4.75
CA ARG A 66 11.91 13.72 -3.78
C ARG A 66 12.94 14.85 -3.79
N THR A 67 14.23 14.54 -3.81
CA THR A 67 15.30 15.55 -3.87
C THR A 67 15.22 16.35 -5.18
N ARG A 68 14.95 15.69 -6.32
CA ARG A 68 14.74 16.36 -7.61
C ARG A 68 13.54 17.31 -7.59
N GLN A 69 12.41 16.87 -7.07
CA GLN A 69 11.22 17.72 -6.90
C GLN A 69 11.50 18.93 -6.02
N LYS A 70 12.18 18.73 -4.88
CA LYS A 70 12.59 19.83 -3.99
C LYS A 70 13.54 20.81 -4.69
N SER A 71 14.49 20.32 -5.48
CA SER A 71 15.40 21.18 -6.25
C SER A 71 14.65 22.01 -7.30
N TYR A 72 13.71 21.40 -8.04
CA TYR A 72 12.87 22.11 -9.00
C TYR A 72 12.06 23.21 -8.30
N ALA A 73 11.33 22.85 -7.24
CA ALA A 73 10.53 23.81 -6.46
C ALA A 73 11.40 24.92 -5.84
N HIS A 74 12.63 24.60 -5.40
CA HIS A 74 13.56 25.59 -4.83
C HIS A 74 14.10 26.55 -5.90
N LYS A 75 14.40 26.09 -7.11
CA LYS A 75 14.79 26.97 -8.23
C LYS A 75 13.69 27.96 -8.59
N HIS A 76 12.42 27.56 -8.47
CA HIS A 76 11.26 28.42 -8.71
C HIS A 76 10.86 29.29 -7.50
N ARG A 77 11.54 29.12 -6.35
CA ARG A 77 11.33 29.93 -5.13
C ARG A 77 12.41 31.00 -4.91
N ARG A 78 13.60 30.86 -5.50
CA ARG A 78 14.54 31.98 -5.57
C ARG A 78 14.03 32.94 -6.65
N SER A 79 13.99 34.23 -6.35
CA SER A 79 13.79 35.25 -7.37
C SER A 79 14.80 35.01 -8.49
N LEU A 80 14.32 34.90 -9.73
CA LEU A 80 15.18 34.97 -10.90
C LEU A 80 15.76 36.38 -10.90
N GLU A 81 17.02 36.52 -10.51
CA GLU A 81 17.79 37.73 -10.80
C GLU A 81 17.98 37.76 -12.32
N PHE A 82 17.37 38.75 -12.98
CA PHE A 82 17.54 39.05 -14.39
C PHE A 82 18.84 39.80 -14.64
#